data_AF-A0A350AP96-F1
#
_entry.id   AF-A0A350AP96-F1
#
_cell.length_a   1.000
_cell.length_b   1.000
_cell.length_c   1.000
_cell.angle_alpha   90.00
_cell.angle_beta   90.00
_cell.angle_gamma   90.00
#
_symmetry.space_group_name_H-M   'P 1'
#
loop_
_entity.id
_entity.type
_entity.pdbx_description
1 polymer ?
#
loop_
_entity_poly.entity_id
_entity_poly.type
_entity_poly.pdbx_seq_one_letter_code
_entity_poly.pdbx_strand_id
1 'polypeptide(L)'
;MKKKVLFSLAIFFLAFSAVSVVRTNAASFAGWLFGGGTESDGVAPWDGTNTNVGWISMSSTNTGVGSYGVTVPDTDGPVTGYAWAGGDESSSTSGTSLGYIDFNPQDGHCTTGVPVAGQYKAASCVDPDGGNGGVSRSGGYLQGWARIVEIASASAIGNSGGWSGWIKLKGNTFGVEISKMDGNRNTPTFAYSDELGWINFGEAEVPTPPALALSIAPITLLEGESLPKNTNISWTVSDGNFDSCTASGGWSGAKSSAEGPYTESVSVTAQDQKFTLTCSKAGFADVVKDVFAVSGCNNMGCGNGECVMTGFELTESYSCDSCTATLCATRSTGEWREVAP
;
A
#
# COMPACT_ATOMS: atom_id res chain seq x y z
N MET A 1 -6.54 11.15 45.92
CA MET A 1 -7.26 10.20 45.05
C MET A 1 -7.69 10.78 43.69
N LYS A 2 -8.13 12.05 43.59
CA LYS A 2 -8.64 12.63 42.33
C LYS A 2 -7.67 12.66 41.13
N LYS A 3 -6.36 12.84 41.34
CA LYS A 3 -5.36 12.91 40.25
C LYS A 3 -5.09 11.56 39.56
N LYS A 4 -5.19 10.44 40.30
CA LYS A 4 -4.95 9.10 39.75
C LYS A 4 -6.11 8.64 38.85
N VAL A 5 -7.34 8.99 39.22
CA VAL A 5 -8.54 8.68 38.42
C VAL A 5 -8.56 9.43 37.10
N LEU A 6 -8.16 10.71 37.10
CA LEU A 6 -8.08 11.52 35.88
C LEU A 6 -7.02 11.02 34.89
N PHE A 7 -5.86 10.57 35.39
CA PHE A 7 -4.80 10.01 34.55
C PHE A 7 -5.20 8.67 33.92
N SER A 8 -5.86 7.79 34.68
CA SER A 8 -6.38 6.52 34.13
C SER A 8 -7.48 6.73 33.10
N LEU A 9 -8.35 7.74 33.27
CA LEU A 9 -9.37 8.10 32.28
C LEU A 9 -8.76 8.68 31.00
N ALA A 10 -7.72 9.51 31.11
CA ALA A 10 -7.00 10.04 29.95
C ALA A 10 -6.30 8.93 29.14
N ILE A 11 -5.68 7.95 29.82
CA ILE A 11 -5.08 6.79 29.15
C ILE A 11 -6.15 5.90 28.51
N PHE A 12 -7.30 5.70 29.15
CA PHE A 12 -8.41 4.94 28.59
C PHE A 12 -8.97 5.62 27.33
N PHE A 13 -9.16 6.94 27.34
CA PHE A 13 -9.59 7.67 26.14
C PHE A 13 -8.54 7.68 25.04
N LEU A 14 -7.24 7.82 25.36
CA LEU A 14 -6.15 7.72 24.38
C LEU A 14 -6.05 6.33 23.72
N ALA A 15 -6.24 5.28 24.51
CA ALA A 15 -6.25 3.90 24.00
C ALA A 15 -7.47 3.63 23.11
N PHE A 16 -8.65 4.17 23.44
CA PHE A 16 -9.86 3.98 22.62
C PHE A 16 -9.93 4.92 21.40
N SER A 17 -9.30 6.11 21.44
CA SER A 17 -9.16 6.96 20.25
C SER A 17 -8.20 6.38 19.21
N ALA A 18 -7.20 5.61 19.64
CA ALA A 18 -6.28 4.92 18.72
C ALA A 18 -6.92 3.71 18.02
N VAL A 19 -8.00 3.15 18.56
CA VAL A 19 -8.68 1.95 18.00
C VAL A 19 -9.83 2.31 17.06
N SER A 20 -10.28 3.56 17.02
CA SER A 20 -11.53 3.94 16.33
C SER A 20 -11.39 4.26 14.82
N VAL A 21 -10.21 4.14 14.22
CA VAL A 21 -10.05 4.29 12.75
C VAL A 21 -9.02 3.30 12.21
N VAL A 22 -9.27 2.00 12.40
CA VAL A 22 -8.78 1.02 11.42
C VAL A 22 -9.88 0.89 10.38
N ARG A 23 -10.04 1.92 9.53
CA ARG A 23 -10.60 1.66 8.21
C ARG A 23 -9.59 0.71 7.56
N THR A 24 -9.97 -0.54 7.37
CA THR A 24 -9.22 -1.46 6.53
C THR A 24 -9.22 -0.85 5.13
N ASN A 25 -8.14 -0.17 4.79
CA ASN A 25 -7.92 0.42 3.49
C ASN A 25 -7.67 -0.74 2.53
N ALA A 26 -8.56 -0.88 1.57
CA ALA A 26 -8.58 -1.98 0.66
C ALA A 26 -8.90 -1.43 -0.71
N ALA A 27 -8.04 -1.74 -1.67
CA ALA A 27 -8.18 -1.32 -3.05
C ALA A 27 -9.15 -2.26 -3.77
N SER A 28 -10.12 -1.69 -4.49
CA SER A 28 -10.99 -2.47 -5.38
C SER A 28 -10.24 -2.82 -6.66
N PHE A 29 -10.36 -4.07 -7.13
CA PHE A 29 -9.78 -4.46 -8.41
C PHE A 29 -10.45 -3.77 -9.60
N ALA A 30 -9.72 -3.66 -10.71
CA ALA A 30 -10.28 -3.47 -12.05
C ALA A 30 -9.81 -4.61 -12.97
N GLY A 31 -10.46 -4.77 -14.13
CA GLY A 31 -10.04 -5.75 -15.15
C GLY A 31 -10.77 -7.09 -15.14
N TRP A 32 -10.24 -8.02 -15.93
CA TRP A 32 -10.86 -9.31 -16.25
C TRP A 32 -9.91 -10.45 -15.94
N LEU A 33 -10.43 -11.60 -15.52
CA LEU A 33 -9.68 -12.85 -15.48
C LEU A 33 -10.11 -13.72 -16.64
N PHE A 34 -9.19 -14.58 -17.11
CA PHE A 34 -9.48 -15.57 -18.13
C PHE A 34 -9.25 -16.97 -17.58
N GLY A 35 -10.27 -17.83 -17.65
CA GLY A 35 -10.14 -19.25 -17.37
C GLY A 35 -9.66 -19.96 -18.63
N GLY A 36 -8.45 -20.54 -18.59
CA GLY A 36 -7.97 -21.45 -19.61
C GLY A 36 -7.91 -22.85 -19.02
N GLY A 37 -8.89 -23.69 -19.31
CA GLY A 37 -8.75 -25.11 -18.97
C GLY A 37 -7.77 -25.82 -19.88
N THR A 38 -7.68 -27.13 -19.68
CA THR A 38 -6.92 -28.00 -20.58
C THR A 38 -7.54 -27.93 -21.97
N GLU A 39 -6.87 -27.22 -22.87
CA GLU A 39 -7.21 -27.21 -24.29
C GLU A 39 -7.30 -28.67 -24.79
N SER A 40 -8.38 -29.03 -25.48
CA SER A 40 -8.46 -30.34 -26.12
C SER A 40 -7.40 -30.50 -27.22
N ASP A 41 -6.80 -29.40 -27.69
CA ASP A 41 -5.78 -29.39 -28.74
C ASP A 41 -4.33 -29.51 -28.20
N GLY A 42 -4.13 -29.37 -26.88
CA GLY A 42 -2.83 -29.50 -26.25
C GLY A 42 -1.80 -28.42 -26.62
N VAL A 43 -2.21 -27.30 -27.21
CA VAL A 43 -1.30 -26.24 -27.65
C VAL A 43 -1.04 -25.24 -26.52
N ALA A 44 0.24 -24.89 -26.32
CA ALA A 44 0.68 -23.85 -25.40
C ALA A 44 1.11 -22.59 -26.17
N PRO A 45 0.84 -21.36 -25.67
CA PRO A 45 0.14 -21.06 -24.42
C PRO A 45 -1.37 -21.35 -24.53
N TRP A 46 -1.95 -21.92 -23.47
CA TRP A 46 -3.39 -22.19 -23.39
C TRP A 46 -4.16 -20.87 -23.57
N ASP A 47 -4.97 -20.77 -24.62
CA ASP A 47 -5.64 -19.53 -25.03
C ASP A 47 -7.08 -19.41 -24.50
N GLY A 48 -7.55 -20.48 -23.85
CA GLY A 48 -8.83 -20.61 -23.15
C GLY A 48 -10.03 -20.64 -24.08
N THR A 49 -9.86 -21.06 -25.33
CA THR A 49 -10.96 -21.16 -26.30
C THR A 49 -11.92 -22.33 -26.03
N ASN A 50 -11.55 -23.28 -25.16
CA ASN A 50 -12.30 -24.53 -24.96
C ASN A 50 -12.92 -24.74 -23.57
N THR A 51 -12.62 -23.89 -22.58
CA THR A 51 -13.40 -23.88 -21.35
C THR A 51 -14.54 -22.91 -21.50
N ASN A 52 -15.78 -23.39 -21.33
CA ASN A 52 -16.99 -22.55 -21.32
C ASN A 52 -17.01 -21.48 -20.19
N VAL A 53 -15.88 -21.25 -19.53
CA VAL A 53 -15.64 -20.16 -18.60
C VAL A 53 -15.19 -18.95 -19.42
N GLY A 54 -16.11 -18.00 -19.60
CA GLY A 54 -15.80 -16.73 -20.23
C GLY A 54 -14.93 -15.84 -19.34
N TRP A 55 -15.05 -14.53 -19.57
CA TRP A 55 -14.40 -13.54 -18.73
C TRP A 55 -14.94 -13.57 -17.30
N ILE A 56 -14.08 -13.28 -16.33
CA ILE A 56 -14.46 -13.05 -14.94
C ILE A 56 -14.16 -11.59 -14.61
N SER A 57 -15.19 -10.80 -14.34
CA SER A 57 -15.07 -9.40 -13.97
C SER A 57 -14.84 -9.25 -12.46
N MET A 58 -13.77 -8.55 -12.08
CA MET A 58 -13.43 -8.31 -10.68
C MET A 58 -14.08 -7.04 -10.10
N SER A 59 -14.78 -6.24 -10.92
CA SER A 59 -15.51 -5.04 -10.49
C SER A 59 -16.71 -4.69 -11.37
N SER A 60 -17.73 -4.10 -10.76
CA SER A 60 -18.97 -3.70 -11.45
C SER A 60 -18.88 -2.37 -12.22
N THR A 61 -17.71 -1.74 -12.31
CA THR A 61 -17.55 -0.42 -12.94
C THR A 61 -17.84 -0.43 -14.44
N ASN A 62 -17.82 -1.60 -15.08
CA ASN A 62 -17.91 -1.74 -16.54
C ASN A 62 -19.18 -2.44 -17.07
N THR A 63 -20.06 -2.99 -16.22
CA THR A 63 -21.07 -3.97 -16.70
C THR A 63 -22.52 -3.64 -16.41
N GLY A 64 -22.85 -2.65 -15.58
CA GLY A 64 -24.25 -2.28 -15.29
C GLY A 64 -25.08 -3.36 -14.55
N VAL A 65 -24.48 -4.50 -14.20
CA VAL A 65 -25.12 -5.64 -13.52
C VAL A 65 -24.71 -5.66 -12.05
N GLY A 66 -25.60 -5.23 -11.14
CA GLY A 66 -25.44 -5.38 -9.68
C GLY A 66 -24.22 -4.68 -9.05
N SER A 67 -24.21 -4.59 -7.73
CA SER A 67 -23.03 -4.12 -6.97
C SER A 67 -22.14 -5.33 -6.65
N TYR A 68 -21.06 -5.50 -7.42
CA TYR A 68 -20.01 -6.49 -7.14
C TYR A 68 -18.63 -5.86 -7.29
N GLY A 69 -17.63 -6.49 -6.66
CA GLY A 69 -16.27 -6.01 -6.63
C GLY A 69 -15.46 -6.80 -5.62
N VAL A 70 -14.26 -7.18 -6.01
CA VAL A 70 -13.29 -7.79 -5.09
C VAL A 70 -12.41 -6.68 -4.52
N THR A 71 -12.05 -6.79 -3.24
CA THR A 71 -11.22 -5.80 -2.55
C THR A 71 -10.03 -6.48 -1.88
N VAL A 72 -8.81 -6.05 -2.21
CA VAL A 72 -7.57 -6.53 -1.56
C VAL A 72 -7.11 -5.53 -0.52
N PRO A 73 -6.82 -5.95 0.71
CA PRO A 73 -6.20 -5.06 1.68
C PRO A 73 -4.78 -4.65 1.25
N ASP A 74 -4.35 -3.45 1.64
CA ASP A 74 -2.98 -2.97 1.39
C ASP A 74 -1.92 -3.76 2.19
N THR A 75 -2.35 -4.43 3.25
CA THR A 75 -1.54 -5.25 4.15
C THR A 75 -2.09 -6.67 4.25
N ASP A 76 -1.37 -7.58 4.91
CA ASP A 76 -1.84 -8.95 5.13
C ASP A 76 -3.22 -8.96 5.80
N GLY A 77 -4.16 -9.70 5.22
CA GLY A 77 -5.55 -9.66 5.67
C GLY A 77 -6.52 -10.34 4.70
N PRO A 78 -7.80 -10.44 5.07
CA PRO A 78 -8.83 -11.05 4.23
C PRO A 78 -9.11 -10.21 2.98
N VAL A 79 -9.25 -10.87 1.84
CA VAL A 79 -9.80 -10.30 0.61
C VAL A 79 -11.31 -10.45 0.66
N THR A 80 -12.05 -9.41 0.30
CA THR A 80 -13.53 -9.40 0.42
C THR A 80 -14.23 -9.18 -0.90
N GLY A 81 -15.52 -9.50 -0.96
CA GLY A 81 -16.38 -9.18 -2.09
C GLY A 81 -16.47 -10.28 -3.14
N TYR A 82 -17.01 -9.92 -4.31
CA TYR A 82 -17.37 -10.88 -5.35
C TYR A 82 -16.84 -10.47 -6.71
N ALA A 83 -16.39 -11.46 -7.47
CA ALA A 83 -16.24 -11.34 -8.91
C ALA A 83 -17.49 -11.90 -9.60
N TRP A 84 -17.73 -11.46 -10.83
CA TRP A 84 -18.83 -11.91 -11.67
C TRP A 84 -18.30 -12.58 -12.94
N ALA A 85 -18.63 -13.84 -13.14
CA ALA A 85 -18.29 -14.59 -14.35
C ALA A 85 -19.53 -14.68 -15.25
N GLY A 86 -19.73 -13.66 -16.08
CA GLY A 86 -20.81 -13.58 -17.05
C GLY A 86 -20.43 -14.20 -18.39
N GLY A 87 -21.35 -14.97 -18.99
CA GLY A 87 -21.26 -15.26 -20.43
C GLY A 87 -21.56 -13.99 -21.23
N ASP A 88 -21.26 -13.99 -22.53
CA ASP A 88 -21.64 -12.92 -23.45
C ASP A 88 -23.17 -12.66 -23.37
N GLU A 89 -23.56 -11.57 -22.72
CA GLU A 89 -24.97 -11.18 -22.59
C GLU A 89 -25.65 -10.91 -23.95
N SER A 90 -24.85 -10.71 -25.01
CA SER A 90 -25.38 -10.48 -26.36
C SER A 90 -25.81 -11.74 -27.09
N SER A 91 -25.41 -12.92 -26.60
CA SER A 91 -25.78 -14.20 -27.17
C SER A 91 -26.96 -14.81 -26.42
N SER A 92 -28.16 -14.66 -26.98
CA SER A 92 -29.40 -15.35 -26.59
C SER A 92 -29.32 -16.89 -26.67
N THR A 93 -28.15 -17.45 -26.97
CA THR A 93 -27.86 -18.86 -27.14
C THR A 93 -26.85 -19.30 -26.08
N SER A 94 -27.35 -19.52 -24.87
CA SER A 94 -26.89 -20.60 -23.96
C SER A 94 -25.42 -20.61 -23.50
N GLY A 95 -24.76 -19.47 -23.37
CA GLY A 95 -23.56 -19.39 -22.54
C GLY A 95 -23.96 -19.36 -21.06
N THR A 96 -23.91 -20.50 -20.37
CA THR A 96 -24.18 -20.55 -18.92
C THR A 96 -23.09 -19.76 -18.20
N SER A 97 -23.44 -18.58 -17.66
CA SER A 97 -22.56 -17.86 -16.73
C SER A 97 -22.23 -18.75 -15.54
N LEU A 98 -20.96 -18.79 -15.12
CA LEU A 98 -20.60 -19.42 -13.84
C LEU A 98 -21.19 -18.61 -12.67
N GLY A 99 -21.48 -17.33 -12.92
CA GLY A 99 -22.11 -16.39 -12.00
C GLY A 99 -21.14 -15.82 -10.99
N TYR A 100 -21.59 -15.59 -9.75
CA TYR A 100 -20.72 -14.98 -8.73
C TYR A 100 -19.62 -15.92 -8.22
N ILE A 101 -18.46 -15.33 -7.97
CA ILE A 101 -17.31 -15.95 -7.28
C ILE A 101 -17.04 -15.15 -6.01
N ASP A 102 -17.18 -15.80 -4.86
CA ASP A 102 -17.02 -15.24 -3.52
C ASP A 102 -15.58 -15.42 -3.03
N PHE A 103 -14.92 -14.31 -2.72
CA PHE A 103 -13.55 -14.29 -2.21
C PHE A 103 -13.49 -14.36 -0.67
N ASN A 104 -14.62 -14.19 0.02
CA ASN A 104 -14.71 -14.28 1.48
C ASN A 104 -15.91 -15.11 1.95
N PRO A 105 -16.00 -16.41 1.63
CA PRO A 105 -17.11 -17.27 2.03
C PRO A 105 -17.27 -17.40 3.56
N GLN A 106 -16.34 -16.90 4.39
CA GLN A 106 -16.39 -17.00 5.85
C GLN A 106 -17.43 -16.09 6.49
N ASP A 107 -17.86 -15.03 5.83
CA ASP A 107 -18.89 -14.10 6.33
C ASP A 107 -20.32 -14.66 6.18
N GLY A 108 -20.43 -15.94 5.81
CA GLY A 108 -21.70 -16.65 5.64
C GLY A 108 -22.33 -16.41 4.27
N HIS A 109 -21.75 -15.57 3.41
CA HIS A 109 -22.30 -15.22 2.11
C HIS A 109 -22.49 -16.40 1.17
N CYS A 110 -21.58 -17.36 1.20
CA CYS A 110 -21.69 -18.64 0.53
C CYS A 110 -23.00 -19.40 0.83
N THR A 111 -23.64 -19.18 2.00
CA THR A 111 -24.89 -19.86 2.40
C THR A 111 -26.09 -18.93 2.58
N THR A 112 -25.89 -17.61 2.70
CA THR A 112 -26.96 -16.64 2.88
C THR A 112 -27.47 -16.05 1.57
N GLY A 113 -26.66 -16.06 0.50
CA GLY A 113 -27.06 -15.63 -0.84
C GLY A 113 -27.07 -14.11 -1.00
N VAL A 114 -25.93 -13.59 -1.46
CA VAL A 114 -25.68 -12.20 -1.88
C VAL A 114 -24.89 -12.26 -3.20
N PRO A 115 -24.91 -11.22 -4.05
CA PRO A 115 -25.33 -9.84 -3.80
C PRO A 115 -26.84 -9.54 -3.92
N VAL A 116 -27.66 -10.46 -4.44
CA VAL A 116 -29.13 -10.27 -4.55
C VAL A 116 -29.85 -11.32 -3.71
N ALA A 117 -30.74 -10.87 -2.81
CA ALA A 117 -31.38 -11.72 -1.82
C ALA A 117 -32.11 -12.92 -2.46
N GLY A 118 -31.73 -14.12 -2.03
CA GLY A 118 -32.39 -15.37 -2.41
C GLY A 118 -31.83 -16.07 -3.65
N GLN A 119 -30.77 -15.53 -4.27
CA GLN A 119 -30.39 -16.02 -5.58
C GLN A 119 -29.46 -17.25 -5.56
N TYR A 120 -28.41 -17.36 -4.73
CA TYR A 120 -27.51 -18.52 -4.84
C TYR A 120 -26.86 -18.94 -3.52
N LYS A 121 -26.86 -20.24 -3.22
CA LYS A 121 -26.28 -20.82 -2.00
C LYS A 121 -25.43 -22.03 -2.37
N ALA A 122 -24.15 -21.98 -2.02
CA ALA A 122 -23.32 -23.18 -1.99
C ALA A 122 -23.82 -24.13 -0.88
N ALA A 123 -23.71 -25.43 -1.12
CA ALA A 123 -24.07 -26.45 -0.13
C ALA A 123 -23.12 -26.44 1.08
N SER A 124 -21.88 -25.97 0.88
CA SER A 124 -20.85 -25.89 1.92
C SER A 124 -19.89 -24.74 1.62
N CYS A 125 -19.34 -24.17 2.68
CA CYS A 125 -18.27 -23.16 2.66
C CYS A 125 -16.94 -23.72 3.17
N VAL A 126 -16.90 -25.03 3.44
CA VAL A 126 -15.69 -25.74 3.83
C VAL A 126 -14.88 -26.01 2.56
N ASP A 127 -13.65 -25.50 2.54
CA ASP A 127 -12.75 -25.69 1.40
C ASP A 127 -12.22 -27.14 1.33
N PRO A 128 -11.59 -27.54 0.21
CA PRO A 128 -11.07 -28.91 0.04
C PRO A 128 -9.99 -29.32 1.05
N ASP A 129 -9.30 -28.36 1.68
CA ASP A 129 -8.30 -28.64 2.71
C ASP A 129 -8.94 -28.77 4.12
N GLY A 130 -10.27 -28.69 4.21
CA GLY A 130 -11.04 -28.81 5.46
C GLY A 130 -11.06 -27.51 6.27
N GLY A 131 -10.61 -26.40 5.68
CA GLY A 131 -10.60 -25.08 6.31
C GLY A 131 -11.92 -24.34 6.16
N ASN A 132 -12.00 -23.20 6.85
CA ASN A 132 -12.94 -22.15 6.47
C ASN A 132 -12.35 -21.52 5.22
N GLY A 133 -12.99 -21.69 4.05
CA GLY A 133 -12.49 -21.16 2.79
C GLY A 133 -12.26 -19.64 2.82
N GLY A 134 -11.86 -19.06 1.71
CA GLY A 134 -11.66 -17.62 1.58
C GLY A 134 -10.23 -17.25 1.26
N VAL A 135 -10.13 -16.04 0.72
CA VAL A 135 -8.90 -15.52 0.16
C VAL A 135 -8.32 -14.50 1.12
N SER A 136 -7.01 -14.56 1.30
CA SER A 136 -6.26 -13.56 2.06
C SER A 136 -5.04 -13.11 1.29
N ARG A 137 -4.65 -11.86 1.50
CA ARG A 137 -3.33 -11.37 1.14
C ARG A 137 -2.32 -11.85 2.19
N SER A 138 -1.20 -12.40 1.72
CA SER A 138 -0.02 -12.64 2.54
C SER A 138 1.24 -12.26 1.77
N GLY A 139 1.89 -11.18 2.22
CA GLY A 139 2.98 -10.52 1.51
C GLY A 139 2.55 -10.05 0.11
N GLY A 140 3.27 -10.54 -0.90
CA GLY A 140 3.01 -10.25 -2.31
C GLY A 140 2.04 -11.21 -2.99
N TYR A 141 1.37 -12.11 -2.27
CA TYR A 141 0.51 -13.15 -2.86
C TYR A 141 -0.92 -13.13 -2.30
N LEU A 142 -1.86 -13.56 -3.12
CA LEU A 142 -3.17 -14.03 -2.65
C LEU A 142 -3.09 -15.53 -2.36
N GLN A 143 -3.75 -15.97 -1.29
CA GLN A 143 -3.76 -17.38 -0.87
C GLN A 143 -5.13 -17.76 -0.31
N GLY A 144 -5.36 -19.08 -0.20
CA GLY A 144 -6.64 -19.63 0.23
C GLY A 144 -7.52 -20.01 -0.96
N TRP A 145 -8.84 -19.95 -0.76
CA TRP A 145 -9.82 -20.54 -1.67
C TRP A 145 -10.99 -19.60 -1.97
N ALA A 146 -11.21 -19.26 -3.23
CA ALA A 146 -12.43 -18.56 -3.66
C ALA A 146 -13.51 -19.58 -4.07
N ARG A 147 -14.78 -19.23 -3.88
CA ARG A 147 -15.92 -20.11 -4.07
C ARG A 147 -16.79 -19.65 -5.23
N ILE A 148 -17.11 -20.52 -6.18
CA ILE A 148 -18.16 -20.25 -7.16
C ILE A 148 -19.52 -20.53 -6.49
N VAL A 149 -20.37 -19.51 -6.39
CA VAL A 149 -21.63 -19.60 -5.60
C VAL A 149 -22.86 -19.88 -6.46
N GLU A 150 -22.86 -19.52 -7.75
CA GLU A 150 -24.05 -19.55 -8.61
C GLU A 150 -24.20 -20.83 -9.46
N ILE A 151 -23.22 -21.73 -9.42
CA ILE A 151 -23.38 -23.11 -9.90
C ILE A 151 -24.43 -23.89 -9.07
N ALA A 152 -25.15 -23.27 -8.12
CA ALA A 152 -26.15 -23.88 -7.24
C ALA A 152 -27.40 -24.52 -7.91
N SER A 153 -27.62 -24.40 -9.23
CA SER A 153 -28.50 -25.35 -9.94
C SER A 153 -27.90 -26.78 -10.02
N ALA A 154 -26.64 -26.94 -9.59
CA ALA A 154 -25.96 -28.18 -9.23
C ALA A 154 -26.31 -28.72 -7.83
N SER A 155 -27.31 -28.15 -7.16
CA SER A 155 -27.72 -28.55 -5.79
C SER A 155 -28.43 -29.90 -5.70
N ALA A 156 -28.54 -30.66 -6.79
CA ALA A 156 -28.94 -32.06 -6.69
C ALA A 156 -27.76 -32.90 -6.18
N ILE A 157 -28.00 -33.70 -5.13
CA ILE A 157 -27.08 -34.78 -4.75
C ILE A 157 -26.80 -35.61 -6.02
N GLY A 158 -25.59 -35.50 -6.57
CA GLY A 158 -25.18 -36.19 -7.80
C GLY A 158 -25.32 -35.42 -9.12
N ASN A 159 -25.56 -34.12 -9.13
CA ASN A 159 -25.70 -33.35 -10.38
C ASN A 159 -25.07 -31.97 -10.17
N SER A 160 -23.78 -31.74 -10.36
CA SER A 160 -23.13 -31.58 -11.67
C SER A 160 -21.83 -32.37 -11.78
N GLY A 161 -21.89 -33.68 -11.99
CA GLY A 161 -20.68 -34.47 -12.27
C GLY A 161 -19.59 -34.47 -11.18
N GLY A 162 -19.89 -34.03 -9.95
CA GLY A 162 -18.94 -34.04 -8.82
C GLY A 162 -18.07 -32.78 -8.65
N TRP A 163 -18.47 -31.63 -9.20
CA TRP A 163 -17.69 -30.39 -9.09
C TRP A 163 -17.70 -29.80 -7.67
N SER A 164 -16.52 -29.51 -7.14
CA SER A 164 -16.31 -28.92 -5.82
C SER A 164 -16.52 -27.40 -5.84
N GLY A 165 -16.27 -26.74 -6.98
CA GLY A 165 -16.59 -25.32 -7.20
C GLY A 165 -15.63 -24.36 -6.46
N TRP A 166 -14.37 -24.75 -6.34
CA TRP A 166 -13.34 -24.03 -5.60
C TRP A 166 -12.20 -23.61 -6.52
N ILE A 167 -11.67 -22.40 -6.28
CA ILE A 167 -10.49 -21.87 -6.95
C ILE A 167 -9.42 -21.67 -5.88
N LYS A 168 -8.28 -22.35 -6.01
CA LYS A 168 -7.11 -22.21 -5.14
C LYS A 168 -6.24 -21.07 -5.65
N LEU A 169 -5.95 -20.10 -4.78
CA LEU A 169 -5.19 -18.90 -5.17
C LEU A 169 -3.68 -19.11 -5.08
N LYS A 170 -3.23 -20.11 -4.32
CA LYS A 170 -1.82 -20.46 -4.14
C LYS A 170 -1.61 -21.95 -3.84
N GLY A 171 -0.65 -22.55 -4.52
CA GLY A 171 -0.19 -23.92 -4.32
C GLY A 171 1.33 -24.00 -4.31
N ASN A 172 1.89 -25.21 -4.37
CA ASN A 172 3.34 -25.40 -4.36
C ASN A 172 4.02 -24.96 -5.66
N THR A 173 3.28 -25.00 -6.78
CA THR A 173 3.80 -24.73 -8.13
C THR A 173 3.18 -23.50 -8.78
N PHE A 174 2.25 -22.82 -8.09
CA PHE A 174 1.55 -21.66 -8.61
C PHE A 174 1.11 -20.70 -7.50
N GLY A 175 0.78 -19.48 -7.88
CA GLY A 175 0.14 -18.53 -6.99
C GLY A 175 -0.14 -17.21 -7.68
N VAL A 176 -1.18 -16.53 -7.22
CA VAL A 176 -1.55 -15.19 -7.66
C VAL A 176 -0.67 -14.17 -6.95
N GLU A 177 0.28 -13.60 -7.69
CA GLU A 177 1.26 -12.61 -7.26
C GLU A 177 0.73 -11.21 -7.58
N ILE A 178 0.52 -10.39 -6.56
CA ILE A 178 -0.13 -9.08 -6.67
C ILE A 178 0.65 -8.12 -7.57
N SER A 179 1.99 -8.18 -7.53
CA SER A 179 2.87 -7.34 -8.37
C SER A 179 2.72 -7.60 -9.88
N LYS A 180 2.14 -8.75 -10.25
CA LYS A 180 1.87 -9.17 -11.63
C LYS A 180 0.44 -8.91 -12.07
N MET A 181 -0.40 -8.40 -11.18
CA MET A 181 -1.77 -7.97 -11.46
C MET A 181 -1.77 -6.51 -11.89
N ASP A 182 -1.15 -6.23 -13.02
CA ASP A 182 -0.89 -4.90 -13.58
C ASP A 182 -1.81 -4.56 -14.77
N GLY A 183 -2.82 -5.40 -15.02
CA GLY A 183 -3.70 -5.28 -16.19
C GLY A 183 -3.03 -5.70 -17.51
N ASN A 184 -1.82 -6.27 -17.47
CA ASN A 184 -1.06 -6.67 -18.65
C ASN A 184 -0.98 -8.20 -18.80
N ARG A 185 -1.31 -8.70 -19.99
CA ARG A 185 -1.23 -10.15 -20.32
C ARG A 185 0.20 -10.72 -20.29
N ASN A 186 1.22 -9.88 -20.32
CA ASN A 186 2.62 -10.30 -20.47
C ASN A 186 3.27 -10.84 -19.17
N THR A 187 2.63 -10.60 -18.04
CA THR A 187 3.12 -10.93 -16.69
C THR A 187 2.11 -11.86 -16.01
N PRO A 188 1.81 -13.04 -16.60
CA PRO A 188 0.70 -13.83 -16.10
C PRO A 188 0.98 -14.35 -14.69
N THR A 189 -0.08 -14.44 -13.91
CA THR A 189 -0.07 -15.01 -12.57
C THR A 189 -1.34 -15.82 -12.39
N PHE A 190 -1.25 -17.01 -11.81
CA PHE A 190 -2.29 -18.02 -11.99
C PHE A 190 -2.85 -18.53 -10.66
N ALA A 191 -4.17 -18.70 -10.65
CA ALA A 191 -4.89 -19.57 -9.73
C ALA A 191 -5.22 -20.89 -10.42
N TYR A 192 -5.66 -21.88 -9.65
CA TYR A 192 -6.02 -23.20 -10.17
C TYR A 192 -7.34 -23.68 -9.59
N SER A 193 -8.16 -24.31 -10.43
CA SER A 193 -9.34 -25.08 -10.03
C SER A 193 -9.22 -26.46 -10.67
N ASP A 194 -9.57 -27.51 -9.93
CA ASP A 194 -9.59 -28.88 -10.46
C ASP A 194 -10.58 -29.02 -11.62
N GLU A 195 -11.59 -28.15 -11.68
CA GLU A 195 -12.64 -28.14 -12.70
C GLU A 195 -12.35 -27.19 -13.85
N LEU A 196 -11.86 -25.97 -13.56
CA LEU A 196 -11.65 -24.93 -14.57
C LEU A 196 -10.22 -24.90 -15.12
N GLY A 197 -9.29 -25.61 -14.48
CA GLY A 197 -7.87 -25.53 -14.80
C GLY A 197 -7.23 -24.22 -14.34
N TRP A 198 -6.36 -23.66 -15.20
CA TRP A 198 -5.58 -22.48 -14.88
C TRP A 198 -6.40 -21.22 -15.12
N ILE A 199 -6.39 -20.31 -14.15
CA ILE A 199 -7.09 -19.02 -14.25
C ILE A 199 -6.04 -17.93 -14.19
N ASN A 200 -5.93 -17.12 -15.25
CA ASN A 200 -4.97 -16.03 -15.35
C ASN A 200 -5.50 -14.76 -14.69
N PHE A 201 -4.73 -14.23 -13.75
CA PHE A 201 -4.97 -13.01 -12.98
C PHE A 201 -4.12 -11.82 -13.46
N GLY A 202 -3.24 -11.98 -14.45
CA GLY A 202 -2.39 -10.87 -14.94
C GLY A 202 -3.16 -9.72 -15.59
N GLU A 203 -4.37 -10.00 -16.12
CA GLU A 203 -5.27 -8.99 -16.69
C GLU A 203 -6.14 -8.27 -15.67
N ALA A 204 -6.15 -8.73 -14.42
CA ALA A 204 -6.70 -7.94 -13.34
C ALA A 204 -5.65 -6.91 -12.90
N GLU A 205 -6.14 -5.74 -12.52
CA GLU A 205 -5.33 -4.62 -12.04
C GLU A 205 -5.65 -4.42 -10.56
N VAL A 206 -4.65 -4.59 -9.70
CA VAL A 206 -4.71 -4.11 -8.32
C VAL A 206 -4.19 -2.68 -8.33
N PRO A 207 -5.03 -1.68 -8.05
CA PRO A 207 -4.54 -0.31 -7.99
C PRO A 207 -3.47 -0.25 -6.89
N THR A 208 -2.31 0.28 -7.22
CA THR A 208 -1.23 0.51 -6.26
C THR A 208 -1.38 1.90 -5.63
N PRO A 209 -1.03 2.06 -4.34
CA PRO A 209 -1.00 3.38 -3.74
C PRO A 209 0.12 4.21 -4.40
N PRO A 210 -0.08 5.53 -4.63
CA PRO A 210 1.01 6.40 -5.02
C PRO A 210 2.09 6.40 -3.94
N ALA A 211 3.35 6.48 -4.36
CA ALA A 211 4.48 6.60 -3.46
C ALA A 211 4.83 8.05 -3.19
N LEU A 212 5.34 8.32 -1.98
CA LEU A 212 5.74 9.64 -1.51
C LEU A 212 7.18 9.60 -0.98
N ALA A 213 8.04 10.43 -1.55
CA ALA A 213 9.36 10.74 -1.01
C ALA A 213 9.41 12.19 -0.53
N LEU A 214 10.02 12.44 0.62
CA LEU A 214 10.16 13.78 1.21
C LEU A 214 11.62 13.96 1.67
N SER A 215 12.21 15.11 1.34
CA SER A 215 13.57 15.47 1.72
C SER A 215 13.67 16.97 2.00
N ILE A 216 14.67 17.35 2.79
CA ILE A 216 14.99 18.74 3.10
C ILE A 216 16.50 18.90 3.14
N ALA A 217 17.03 20.02 2.62
CA ALA A 217 18.46 20.28 2.69
C ALA A 217 18.85 20.73 4.12
N PRO A 218 19.98 20.23 4.67
CA PRO A 218 20.52 20.69 5.95
C PRO A 218 20.79 22.20 5.93
N ILE A 219 20.77 22.81 7.11
CA ILE A 219 21.11 24.23 7.26
C ILE A 219 22.49 24.35 7.88
N THR A 220 23.41 24.96 7.14
CA THR A 220 24.72 25.38 7.66
C THR A 220 24.61 26.81 8.18
N LEU A 221 24.95 27.04 9.45
CA LEU A 221 25.10 28.37 10.02
C LEU A 221 26.58 28.78 9.94
N LEU A 222 26.84 29.95 9.36
CA LEU A 222 28.17 30.58 9.39
C LEU A 222 28.35 31.40 10.68
N GLU A 223 29.59 31.81 10.96
CA GLU A 223 29.90 32.64 12.13
C GLU A 223 29.06 33.93 12.12
N GLY A 224 28.36 34.19 13.23
CA GLY A 224 27.47 35.35 13.38
C GLY A 224 26.10 35.20 12.73
N GLU A 225 25.83 34.11 11.99
CA GLU A 225 24.47 33.80 11.53
C GLU A 225 23.63 33.22 12.66
N SER A 226 22.33 33.53 12.63
CA SER A 226 21.35 32.96 13.53
C SER A 226 20.11 32.56 12.75
N LEU A 227 19.29 31.68 13.32
CA LEU A 227 17.97 31.39 12.78
C LEU A 227 17.07 32.65 12.91
N PRO A 228 16.15 32.90 11.98
CA PRO A 228 15.69 31.98 10.93
C PRO A 228 16.57 31.94 9.68
N LYS A 229 16.66 30.77 9.05
CA LYS A 229 17.32 30.59 7.74
C LYS A 229 16.42 29.82 6.78
N ASN A 230 16.41 30.22 5.53
CA ASN A 230 15.61 29.55 4.51
C ASN A 230 16.35 28.33 3.97
N THR A 231 15.62 27.24 3.78
CA THR A 231 16.06 26.03 3.07
C THR A 231 14.97 25.59 2.10
N ASN A 232 15.25 24.57 1.30
CA ASN A 232 14.29 23.99 0.37
C ASN A 232 13.83 22.63 0.90
N ILE A 233 12.52 22.46 0.98
CA ILE A 233 11.88 21.15 1.16
C ILE A 233 11.42 20.65 -0.20
N SER A 234 11.74 19.40 -0.51
CA SER A 234 11.41 18.76 -1.78
C SER A 234 10.63 17.49 -1.51
N TRP A 235 9.60 17.24 -2.33
CA TRP A 235 8.87 15.98 -2.30
C TRP A 235 8.58 15.49 -3.70
N THR A 236 8.49 14.18 -3.85
CA THR A 236 8.15 13.54 -5.12
C THR A 236 6.98 12.60 -4.89
N VAL A 237 5.95 12.74 -5.72
CA VAL A 237 4.86 11.78 -5.85
C VAL A 237 5.13 10.93 -7.09
N SER A 238 5.08 9.61 -6.94
CA SER A 238 5.21 8.65 -8.04
C SER A 238 4.11 7.60 -8.01
N ASP A 239 3.97 6.83 -9.09
CA ASP A 239 3.03 5.71 -9.17
C ASP A 239 1.56 6.16 -9.05
N GLY A 240 1.26 7.34 -9.61
CA GLY A 240 -0.06 7.94 -9.69
C GLY A 240 -0.23 9.21 -8.83
N ASN A 241 -1.48 9.66 -8.69
CA ASN A 241 -1.84 10.86 -7.91
C ASN A 241 -2.49 10.49 -6.58
N PHE A 242 -2.24 11.30 -5.55
CA PHE A 242 -3.03 11.36 -4.31
C PHE A 242 -4.25 12.27 -4.48
N ASP A 243 -5.30 12.05 -3.68
CA ASP A 243 -6.48 12.94 -3.66
C ASP A 243 -6.18 14.24 -2.93
N SER A 244 -5.33 14.19 -1.89
CA SER A 244 -4.89 15.37 -1.16
C SER A 244 -3.55 15.13 -0.48
N CYS A 245 -2.78 16.21 -0.30
CA CYS A 245 -1.57 16.22 0.52
C CYS A 245 -1.59 17.48 1.41
N THR A 246 -1.38 17.31 2.71
CA THR A 246 -1.38 18.40 3.70
C THR A 246 -0.10 18.38 4.51
N ALA A 247 0.59 19.52 4.54
CA ALA A 247 1.78 19.74 5.35
C ALA A 247 1.44 20.24 6.76
N SER A 248 2.31 19.94 7.73
CA SER A 248 2.27 20.50 9.08
C SER A 248 3.66 20.75 9.69
N GLY A 249 3.72 21.58 10.73
CA GLY A 249 4.97 22.07 11.34
C GLY A 249 5.29 23.51 10.90
N GLY A 250 6.54 23.77 10.53
CA GLY A 250 6.94 25.08 9.94
C GLY A 250 6.53 25.28 8.49
N TRP A 251 5.96 24.24 7.88
CA TRP A 251 5.48 24.18 6.51
C TRP A 251 4.08 23.60 6.60
N SER A 252 3.07 24.36 6.18
CA SER A 252 1.68 23.99 6.43
C SER A 252 0.77 24.21 5.22
N GLY A 253 -0.42 23.63 5.30
CA GLY A 253 -1.47 23.76 4.29
C GLY A 253 -1.40 22.71 3.19
N ALA A 254 -2.27 22.85 2.20
CA ALA A 254 -2.35 21.95 1.07
C ALA A 254 -1.09 22.01 0.20
N LYS A 255 -0.66 20.85 -0.29
CA LYS A 255 0.48 20.66 -1.20
C LYS A 255 0.05 19.90 -2.42
N SER A 256 0.86 19.96 -3.48
CA SER A 256 0.57 19.20 -4.68
C SER A 256 0.49 17.71 -4.37
N SER A 257 -0.60 17.11 -4.80
CA SER A 257 -0.91 15.69 -4.69
C SER A 257 -0.77 14.97 -6.04
N ALA A 258 -0.52 15.72 -7.11
CA ALA A 258 -0.27 15.18 -8.43
C ALA A 258 1.14 14.56 -8.53
N GLU A 259 1.33 13.72 -9.53
CA GLU A 259 2.61 13.10 -9.85
C GLU A 259 3.67 14.14 -10.22
N GLY A 260 4.87 13.97 -9.71
CA GLY A 260 6.04 14.78 -10.06
C GLY A 260 6.86 15.26 -8.87
N PRO A 261 7.99 15.92 -9.16
CA PRO A 261 8.81 16.58 -8.17
C PRO A 261 8.26 17.98 -7.85
N TYR A 262 8.26 18.32 -6.57
CA TYR A 262 7.90 19.63 -6.07
C TYR A 262 8.95 20.14 -5.11
N THR A 263 9.06 21.45 -5.00
CA THR A 263 9.98 22.10 -4.06
C THR A 263 9.38 23.42 -3.60
N GLU A 264 9.50 23.67 -2.30
CA GLU A 264 9.12 24.94 -1.69
C GLU A 264 10.25 25.44 -0.78
N SER A 265 10.38 26.76 -0.70
CA SER A 265 11.27 27.37 0.28
C SER A 265 10.55 27.46 1.63
N VAL A 266 11.23 27.05 2.69
CA VAL A 266 10.72 27.07 4.06
C VAL A 266 11.71 27.78 4.97
N SER A 267 11.19 28.55 5.93
CA SER A 267 12.01 29.21 6.95
C SER A 267 12.14 28.32 8.17
N VAL A 268 13.37 27.97 8.52
CA VAL A 268 13.66 27.18 9.71
C VAL A 268 13.98 28.10 10.87
N THR A 269 13.26 27.94 11.97
CA THR A 269 13.28 28.83 13.14
C THR A 269 13.85 28.15 14.39
N ALA A 270 14.05 26.83 14.36
CA ALA A 270 14.60 26.04 15.46
C ALA A 270 15.65 25.04 14.94
N GLN A 271 16.54 24.57 15.83
CA GLN A 271 17.67 23.71 15.45
C GLN A 271 17.24 22.34 14.92
N ASP A 272 16.13 21.80 15.45
CA ASP A 272 15.49 20.57 14.99
C ASP A 272 14.02 20.85 14.67
N GLN A 273 13.78 21.35 13.46
CA GLN A 273 12.42 21.63 13.03
C GLN A 273 11.86 20.47 12.22
N LYS A 274 10.83 19.82 12.77
CA LYS A 274 10.09 18.75 12.11
C LYS A 274 9.11 19.32 11.08
N PHE A 275 9.12 18.72 9.90
CA PHE A 275 8.15 18.94 8.83
C PHE A 275 7.48 17.62 8.49
N THR A 276 6.17 17.61 8.43
CA THR A 276 5.37 16.42 8.14
C THR A 276 4.53 16.66 6.90
N LEU A 277 4.55 15.72 5.95
CA LEU A 277 3.62 15.66 4.83
C LEU A 277 2.72 14.44 5.00
N THR A 278 1.41 14.66 5.00
CA THR A 278 0.40 13.59 5.00
C THR A 278 -0.35 13.62 3.69
N CYS A 279 -0.32 12.53 2.93
CA CYS A 279 -1.04 12.39 1.67
C CYS A 279 -2.09 11.27 1.77
N SER A 280 -3.29 11.52 1.24
CA SER A 280 -4.43 10.62 1.30
C SER A 280 -4.88 10.22 -0.11
N LYS A 281 -5.29 8.97 -0.29
CA LYS A 281 -5.98 8.51 -1.50
C LYS A 281 -7.10 7.55 -1.10
N ALA A 282 -8.29 7.74 -1.66
CA ALA A 282 -9.43 6.88 -1.42
C ALA A 282 -9.09 5.42 -1.74
N GLY A 283 -9.45 4.52 -0.82
CA GLY A 283 -9.12 3.10 -0.90
C GLY A 283 -7.77 2.73 -0.29
N PHE A 284 -6.91 3.69 0.05
CA PHE A 284 -5.57 3.45 0.59
C PHE A 284 -5.35 4.10 1.96
N ALA A 285 -4.40 3.56 2.72
CA ALA A 285 -3.93 4.21 3.94
C ALA A 285 -3.21 5.52 3.64
N ASP A 286 -3.35 6.50 4.54
CA ASP A 286 -2.61 7.76 4.45
C ASP A 286 -1.09 7.50 4.52
N VAL A 287 -0.35 8.14 3.63
CA VAL A 287 1.11 8.12 3.62
C VAL A 287 1.62 9.33 4.37
N VAL A 288 2.29 9.10 5.50
CA VAL A 288 2.90 10.15 6.34
C VAL A 288 4.41 10.08 6.21
N LYS A 289 5.04 11.21 5.87
CA LYS A 289 6.50 11.35 5.83
C LYS A 289 6.93 12.52 6.70
N ASP A 290 7.99 12.28 7.46
CA ASP A 290 8.62 13.27 8.33
C ASP A 290 10.05 13.54 7.85
N VAL A 291 10.43 14.81 7.85
CA VAL A 291 11.82 15.25 7.70
C VAL A 291 12.16 16.28 8.76
N PHE A 292 13.43 16.34 9.13
CA PHE A 292 13.94 17.29 10.10
C PHE A 292 14.91 18.22 9.38
N ALA A 293 14.63 19.52 9.43
CA ALA A 293 15.71 20.48 9.18
C ALA A 293 16.57 20.50 10.43
N VAL A 294 17.80 20.03 10.26
CA VAL A 294 18.82 20.11 11.29
C VAL A 294 19.73 21.28 10.95
N SER A 295 19.94 22.18 11.90
CA SER A 295 20.97 23.21 11.80
C SER A 295 22.26 22.73 12.44
N GLY A 296 23.39 22.97 11.79
CA GLY A 296 24.71 22.74 12.38
C GLY A 296 25.70 23.82 11.98
N CYS A 297 26.88 23.73 12.58
CA CYS A 297 27.98 24.65 12.35
C CYS A 297 29.16 23.91 11.69
N ASN A 298 29.90 24.63 10.85
CA ASN A 298 31.23 24.17 10.47
C ASN A 298 32.17 24.40 11.66
N ASN A 299 32.84 23.35 12.12
CA ASN A 299 33.92 23.49 13.08
C ASN A 299 35.13 24.10 12.39
N MET A 300 35.64 25.15 13.00
CA MET A 300 36.76 25.94 12.51
C MET A 300 37.96 25.67 13.42
N GLY A 301 39.09 25.27 12.83
CA GLY A 301 40.33 24.99 13.56
C GLY A 301 41.54 25.62 12.90
N CYS A 302 42.68 25.63 13.60
CA CYS A 302 43.90 26.25 13.09
C CYS A 302 44.76 25.23 12.33
N GLY A 303 45.02 25.49 11.04
CA GLY A 303 45.91 24.73 10.17
C GLY A 303 46.88 25.66 9.46
N ASN A 304 48.20 25.41 9.58
CA ASN A 304 49.24 26.24 8.97
C ASN A 304 49.18 27.76 9.30
N GLY A 305 48.66 28.13 10.47
CA GLY A 305 48.49 29.52 10.88
C GLY A 305 47.24 30.20 10.31
N GLU A 306 46.44 29.49 9.51
CA GLU A 306 45.15 29.94 8.99
C GLU A 306 44.00 29.20 9.68
N CYS A 307 42.83 29.82 9.63
CA CYS A 307 41.60 29.22 10.12
C CYS A 307 40.98 28.37 8.99
N VAL A 308 40.85 27.06 9.21
CA VAL A 308 40.40 26.07 8.23
C VAL A 308 39.22 25.27 8.78
N MET A 309 38.32 24.81 7.91
CA MET A 309 37.24 23.91 8.32
C MET A 309 37.80 22.55 8.71
N THR A 310 37.49 22.09 9.92
CA THR A 310 37.94 20.80 10.46
C THR A 310 36.84 19.75 10.50
N GLY A 311 35.57 20.15 10.41
CA GLY A 311 34.42 19.25 10.38
C GLY A 311 33.09 20.00 10.35
N PHE A 312 31.99 19.25 10.37
CA PHE A 312 30.64 19.75 10.58
C PHE A 312 30.07 19.08 11.83
N GLU A 313 29.53 19.86 12.75
CA GLU A 313 28.96 19.35 14.00
C GLU A 313 27.53 19.88 14.16
N LEU A 314 26.65 18.98 14.60
CA LEU A 314 25.29 19.35 15.01
C LEU A 314 25.41 20.03 16.37
N THR A 315 25.12 21.32 16.44
CA THR A 315 25.28 22.08 17.68
C THR A 315 23.97 22.18 18.43
N GLU A 316 23.89 21.67 19.66
CA GLU A 316 22.78 21.96 20.59
C GLU A 316 22.83 23.40 21.14
N SER A 317 23.93 24.11 20.87
CA SER A 317 24.22 25.46 21.37
C SER A 317 24.39 26.46 20.23
N TYR A 318 23.79 27.64 20.36
CA TYR A 318 23.81 28.75 19.40
C TYR A 318 25.20 29.33 19.04
N SER A 319 26.30 28.78 19.56
CA SER A 319 27.66 29.25 19.30
C SER A 319 28.42 28.25 18.46
N CYS A 320 28.59 28.56 17.16
CA CYS A 320 29.60 27.91 16.34
C CYS A 320 30.99 28.29 16.88
N ASP A 321 31.90 27.32 17.00
CA ASP A 321 33.28 27.60 17.38
C ASP A 321 33.95 28.50 16.35
N SER A 322 34.41 29.68 16.78
CA SER A 322 35.13 30.63 15.94
C SER A 322 36.65 30.41 16.06
N CYS A 323 37.37 30.30 14.95
CA CYS A 323 38.79 30.65 14.93
C CYS A 323 39.02 31.96 14.18
N THR A 324 39.94 32.76 14.68
CA THR A 324 40.43 33.95 13.97
C THR A 324 41.86 33.71 13.52
N ALA A 325 42.30 34.35 12.44
CA ALA A 325 43.69 34.28 12.00
C ALA A 325 44.66 34.68 13.12
N THR A 326 44.26 35.58 14.01
CA THR A 326 45.04 35.99 15.20
C THR A 326 45.16 34.87 16.24
N LEU A 327 44.09 34.11 16.50
CA LEU A 327 44.12 32.91 17.35
C LEU A 327 45.00 31.80 16.76
N CYS A 328 44.99 31.65 15.44
CA CYS A 328 45.80 30.64 14.76
C CYS A 328 47.28 31.01 14.64
N ALA A 329 47.58 32.30 14.45
CA ALA A 329 48.95 32.82 14.46
C ALA A 329 49.59 32.74 15.86
N THR A 330 48.82 32.94 16.93
CA THR A 330 49.34 32.81 18.31
C THR A 330 49.58 31.36 18.72
N ARG A 331 48.84 30.40 18.15
CA ARG A 331 49.09 28.96 18.36
C ARG A 331 50.25 28.41 17.51
N SER A 332 50.52 28.96 16.33
CA SER A 332 51.59 28.47 15.45
C SER A 332 52.99 28.91 15.88
N THR A 333 53.13 29.94 16.71
CA THR A 333 54.43 30.45 17.16
C THR A 333 55.07 29.67 18.31
N GLY A 334 54.41 28.63 18.84
CA GLY A 334 55.02 27.72 19.81
C GLY A 334 55.36 28.34 21.18
N GLU A 335 54.89 29.56 21.48
CA GLU A 335 55.02 30.15 22.81
C GLU A 335 54.02 29.50 23.78
N TRP A 336 54.31 28.26 24.18
CA TRP A 336 53.78 27.70 25.41
C TRP A 336 54.24 28.58 26.58
N ARG A 337 53.37 29.46 27.06
CA ARG A 337 53.49 29.97 28.43
C ARG A 337 52.86 28.94 29.34
N GLU A 338 53.70 28.15 29.97
CA GLU A 338 53.35 27.40 31.18
C GLU A 338 52.81 28.40 32.20
N VAL A 339 51.50 28.38 32.42
CA VAL A 339 50.90 29.07 33.57
C VAL A 339 51.03 28.08 34.72
N ALA A 340 52.07 28.25 35.52
CA ALA A 340 52.24 27.54 36.79
C ALA A 340 51.02 27.82 37.71
N PRO A 341 50.66 26.87 38.60
CA PRO A 341 49.29 26.64 39.08
C PRO A 341 48.65 27.78 39.87
#